data_AF-A0A8E2DUU9-F1
#
_entry.id   AF-A0A8E2DUU9-F1
#
_cell.length_a   1.000
_cell.length_b   1.000
_cell.length_c   1.000
_cell.angle_alpha   90.00
_cell.angle_beta   90.00
_cell.angle_gamma   90.00
#
_symmetry.space_group_name_H-M   'P 1'
#
loop_
_entity.id
_entity.type
_entity.pdbx_description
1 polymer ?
#
loop_
_entity_poly.entity_id
_entity_poly.type
_entity_poly.pdbx_seq_one_letter_code
_entity_poly.pdbx_strand_id
1 'polypeptide(L)'
;MSAPEVLTMLNKTELQSDPDSSVQVVVPLAPSSAGRVSGKAWKHQRAATVRSYIPEGVKTKKWEDRMEKTKKTKAIKKLQDELREEKQAEITRRKEVTLERRKAAEERKRLEEEKAKMGAKKAARLRRKAGRTKKINH
;
A
#
# COMPACT_ATOMS: atom_id res chain seq x y z
N MET A 1 -16.12 41.64 64.68
CA MET A 1 -16.37 41.12 66.04
C MET A 1 -15.31 40.07 66.31
N SER A 2 -14.41 40.42 67.23
CA SER A 2 -13.20 39.67 67.59
C SER A 2 -13.56 38.75 68.76
N ALA A 3 -13.19 37.47 68.69
CA ALA A 3 -13.34 36.52 69.79
C ALA A 3 -11.93 36.15 70.32
N PRO A 4 -11.70 36.20 71.64
CA PRO A 4 -10.36 36.18 72.24
C PRO A 4 -9.77 34.79 72.54
N GLU A 5 -8.44 34.76 72.60
CA GLU A 5 -7.60 33.70 73.14
C GLU A 5 -7.97 33.31 74.57
N VAL A 6 -7.90 32.01 74.87
CA VAL A 6 -7.75 31.52 76.24
C VAL A 6 -6.67 30.44 76.29
N LEU A 7 -5.59 30.83 76.95
CA LEU A 7 -4.43 30.05 77.36
C LEU A 7 -4.78 29.21 78.59
N THR A 8 -4.59 27.88 78.56
CA THR A 8 -4.39 27.09 79.79
C THR A 8 -3.44 25.92 79.60
N MET A 9 -2.26 26.10 80.20
CA MET A 9 -1.53 25.14 81.06
C MET A 9 -1.04 23.81 80.47
N LEU A 10 0.28 23.82 80.19
CA LEU A 10 1.27 22.84 80.62
C LEU A 10 0.75 21.69 81.51
N ASN A 11 0.83 20.46 80.99
CA ASN A 11 1.00 19.25 81.80
C ASN A 11 2.27 18.53 81.34
N LYS A 12 3.30 18.69 82.17
CA LYS A 12 4.61 18.04 82.09
C LYS A 12 4.47 16.63 82.66
N THR A 13 4.62 15.61 81.83
CA THR A 13 4.81 14.21 82.23
C THR A 13 5.98 13.70 81.40
N GLU A 14 7.18 13.78 81.97
CA GLU A 14 7.92 12.66 82.58
C GLU A 14 8.36 11.62 81.53
N LEU A 15 9.66 11.70 81.24
CA LEU A 15 10.45 10.73 80.50
C LEU A 15 10.44 9.40 81.24
N GLN A 16 9.86 8.36 80.62
CA GLN A 16 10.22 6.98 80.89
C GLN A 16 10.86 6.39 79.63
N SER A 17 12.13 6.00 79.77
CA SER A 17 12.95 5.33 78.78
C SER A 17 12.81 3.82 78.97
N ASP A 18 12.12 3.15 78.03
CA ASP A 18 12.17 1.70 77.89
C ASP A 18 12.93 1.35 76.60
N PRO A 19 14.09 0.66 76.67
CA PRO A 19 14.82 0.21 75.50
C PRO A 19 14.66 -1.29 75.28
N ASP A 20 13.51 -1.75 74.76
CA ASP A 20 13.46 -2.99 73.95
C ASP A 20 12.09 -3.19 73.28
N SER A 21 11.88 -2.63 72.09
CA SER A 21 10.95 -3.23 71.13
C SER A 21 11.45 -2.95 69.72
N SER A 22 11.87 -4.01 69.04
CA SER A 22 12.21 -3.98 67.63
C SER A 22 10.95 -3.67 66.82
N VAL A 23 10.76 -2.39 66.50
CA VAL A 23 9.72 -1.93 65.59
C VAL A 23 9.98 -2.55 64.23
N GLN A 24 9.31 -3.66 63.94
CA GLN A 24 9.28 -4.21 62.59
C GLN A 24 8.57 -3.19 61.72
N VAL A 25 9.34 -2.45 60.92
CA VAL A 25 8.80 -1.59 59.86
C VAL A 25 8.12 -2.52 58.86
N VAL A 26 6.80 -2.64 58.98
CA VAL A 26 5.96 -3.35 58.01
C VAL A 26 6.02 -2.58 56.70
N VAL A 27 6.93 -2.98 55.80
CA VAL A 27 7.01 -2.43 54.46
C VAL A 27 5.77 -2.90 53.69
N PRO A 28 4.87 -1.99 53.26
CA PRO A 28 3.69 -2.39 52.52
C PRO A 28 4.09 -3.04 51.19
N LEU A 29 3.62 -4.27 50.93
CA LEU A 29 3.82 -4.92 49.64
C LEU A 29 3.10 -4.08 48.56
N ALA A 30 3.87 -3.51 47.64
CA ALA A 30 3.31 -2.75 46.52
C ALA A 30 2.36 -3.64 45.69
N PRO A 31 1.15 -3.17 45.35
CA PRO A 31 0.18 -3.97 44.61
C PRO A 31 0.70 -4.26 43.19
N SER A 32 0.93 -5.53 42.88
CA SER A 32 1.17 -5.95 41.49
C SER A 32 -0.17 -5.91 40.72
N SER A 33 -0.21 -5.24 39.56
CA SER A 33 -1.46 -4.89 38.87
C SER A 33 -2.23 -6.07 38.24
N ALA A 34 -1.87 -7.33 38.48
CA ALA A 34 -2.54 -8.48 37.86
C ALA A 34 -2.37 -9.84 38.56
N GLY A 35 -1.87 -9.90 39.80
CA GLY A 35 -1.93 -11.11 40.65
C GLY A 35 -1.31 -12.42 40.11
N ARG A 36 -0.54 -12.40 39.02
CA ARG A 36 -0.04 -13.62 38.34
C ARG A 36 1.47 -13.74 38.21
N VAL A 37 2.26 -12.89 38.86
CA VAL A 37 3.72 -12.99 38.80
C VAL A 37 4.28 -12.77 40.19
N SER A 38 5.17 -13.66 40.65
CA SER A 38 6.07 -13.40 41.78
C SER A 38 7.03 -12.27 41.39
N GLY A 39 6.51 -11.05 41.37
CA GLY A 39 7.23 -9.85 40.99
C GLY A 39 8.11 -9.44 42.15
N LYS A 40 9.39 -9.85 42.11
CA LYS A 40 10.39 -9.25 42.99
C LYS A 40 10.29 -7.73 42.89
N ALA A 41 10.33 -7.04 44.03
CA ALA A 41 10.09 -5.60 44.15
C ALA A 41 10.99 -4.72 43.25
N TRP A 42 12.13 -5.25 42.80
CA TRP A 42 13.04 -4.56 41.88
C TRP A 42 12.61 -4.57 40.40
N LYS A 43 11.54 -5.28 40.03
CA LYS A 43 11.04 -5.30 38.64
C LYS A 43 10.06 -4.15 38.41
N HIS A 44 10.36 -3.29 37.43
CA HIS A 44 9.44 -2.26 36.98
C HIS A 44 8.11 -2.86 36.47
N GLN A 45 7.00 -2.22 36.81
CA GLN A 45 5.68 -2.60 36.32
C GLN A 45 5.61 -2.38 34.80
N ARG A 46 5.13 -3.39 34.07
CA ARG A 46 4.95 -3.27 32.62
C ARG A 46 3.72 -2.43 32.33
N ALA A 47 3.92 -1.24 31.77
CA ALA A 47 2.84 -0.42 31.20
C ALA A 47 2.69 -0.68 29.69
N ALA A 48 1.49 -0.47 29.15
CA ALA A 48 1.27 -0.57 27.71
C ALA A 48 2.11 0.48 26.97
N THR A 49 3.01 0.04 26.09
CA THR A 49 3.85 0.94 25.29
C THR A 49 3.00 1.67 24.25
N VAL A 50 2.82 2.99 24.41
CA VAL A 50 2.20 3.83 23.40
C VAL A 50 3.22 4.10 22.30
N ARG A 51 3.01 3.52 21.10
CA ARG A 51 3.82 3.84 19.92
C ARG A 51 3.34 5.13 19.28
N SER A 52 4.26 6.00 18.89
CA SER A 52 3.98 7.23 18.13
C SER A 52 3.47 6.94 16.71
N TYR A 53 4.03 5.92 16.06
CA TYR A 53 3.60 5.47 14.74
C TYR A 53 2.62 4.29 14.85
N ILE A 54 1.34 4.60 14.80
CA ILE A 54 0.24 3.63 14.69
C ILE A 54 -0.32 3.71 13.26
N PRO A 55 -0.58 2.58 12.57
CA PRO A 55 -1.19 2.62 11.25
C PRO A 55 -2.61 3.18 11.33
N GLU A 56 -3.02 3.97 10.33
CA GLU A 56 -4.33 4.66 10.28
C GLU A 56 -5.54 3.76 10.52
N GLY A 57 -5.47 2.48 10.14
CA GLY A 57 -6.53 1.50 10.39
C GLY A 57 -6.66 1.10 11.86
N VAL A 58 -5.59 1.20 12.66
CA VAL A 58 -5.60 0.89 14.10
C VAL A 58 -5.83 2.16 14.94
N LYS A 59 -5.64 3.36 14.37
CA LYS A 59 -5.97 4.63 15.02
C LYS A 59 -7.47 4.80 15.28
N THR A 60 -8.32 4.29 14.39
CA THR A 60 -9.78 4.31 14.54
C THR A 60 -10.25 3.16 15.42
N LYS A 61 -10.86 3.46 16.58
CA LYS A 61 -11.43 2.44 17.48
C LYS A 61 -12.72 1.81 16.92
N LYS A 62 -13.47 2.55 16.07
CA LYS A 62 -14.71 2.08 15.47
C LYS A 62 -14.44 1.22 14.23
N TRP A 63 -15.15 0.10 14.11
CA TRP A 63 -15.08 -0.78 12.95
C TRP A 63 -15.75 -0.16 11.70
N GLU A 64 -16.84 0.56 11.89
CA GLU A 64 -17.61 1.21 10.83
C GLU A 64 -16.74 2.17 10.00
N ASP A 65 -15.97 3.04 10.66
CA ASP A 65 -15.05 3.97 10.00
C ASP A 65 -14.02 3.25 9.11
N ARG A 66 -13.55 2.06 9.53
CA ARG A 66 -12.65 1.23 8.71
C ARG A 66 -13.37 0.70 7.49
N MET A 67 -14.59 0.19 7.67
CA MET A 67 -15.40 -0.33 6.57
C MET A 67 -15.72 0.77 5.55
N GLU A 68 -16.07 1.97 5.99
CA GLU A 68 -16.28 3.10 5.09
C GLU A 68 -15.04 3.46 4.28
N LYS A 69 -13.85 3.51 4.91
CA LYS A 69 -12.59 3.72 4.20
C LYS A 69 -12.35 2.63 3.15
N THR A 70 -12.60 1.36 3.48
CA THR A 70 -12.46 0.27 2.50
C THR A 70 -13.47 0.36 1.35
N LYS A 71 -14.71 0.79 1.61
CA LYS A 71 -15.71 1.01 0.57
C LYS A 71 -15.28 2.14 -0.36
N LYS A 72 -14.80 3.25 0.18
CA LYS A 72 -14.28 4.40 -0.58
C LYS A 72 -13.09 3.99 -1.46
N THR A 73 -12.11 3.26 -0.92
CA THR A 73 -10.95 2.82 -1.71
C THR A 73 -11.33 1.83 -2.80
N LYS A 74 -12.28 0.92 -2.54
CA LYS A 74 -12.82 0.01 -3.55
C LYS A 74 -13.53 0.77 -4.68
N ALA A 75 -14.34 1.78 -4.33
CA ALA A 75 -15.03 2.62 -5.32
C ALA A 75 -14.03 3.38 -6.19
N ILE A 76 -12.99 3.97 -5.58
CA ILE A 76 -11.93 4.69 -6.31
C ILE A 76 -11.18 3.74 -7.26
N LYS A 77 -10.81 2.54 -6.80
CA LYS A 77 -10.12 1.56 -7.64
C LYS A 77 -10.97 1.10 -8.82
N LYS A 78 -12.25 0.83 -8.58
CA LYS A 78 -13.20 0.46 -9.64
C LYS A 78 -13.26 1.54 -10.72
N LEU A 79 -13.41 2.80 -10.31
CA LEU A 79 -13.42 3.93 -11.25
C LEU A 79 -12.09 4.05 -12.01
N GLN A 80 -10.96 3.86 -11.32
CA GLN A 80 -9.65 3.87 -11.95
C GLN A 80 -9.49 2.78 -13.00
N ASP A 81 -9.98 1.57 -12.72
CA ASP A 81 -9.91 0.43 -13.63
C ASP A 81 -10.80 0.66 -14.86
N GLU A 82 -12.04 1.14 -14.67
CA GLU A 82 -12.97 1.52 -15.75
C GLU A 82 -12.31 2.55 -16.71
N LEU A 83 -11.75 3.64 -16.17
CA LEU A 83 -11.06 4.65 -16.99
C LEU A 83 -9.83 4.09 -17.73
N ARG A 84 -9.13 3.15 -17.12
CA ARG A 84 -7.94 2.54 -17.71
C ARG A 84 -8.32 1.61 -18.86
N GLU A 85 -9.37 0.81 -18.67
CA GLU A 85 -9.91 -0.10 -19.67
C GLU A 85 -10.42 0.67 -20.89
N GLU A 86 -11.22 1.73 -20.69
CA GLU A 86 -11.69 2.60 -21.78
C GLU A 86 -10.53 3.19 -22.60
N LYS A 87 -9.52 3.72 -21.91
CA LYS A 87 -8.33 4.27 -22.57
C LYS A 87 -7.55 3.20 -23.33
N GLN A 88 -7.41 2.01 -22.76
CA GLN A 88 -6.70 0.90 -23.40
C GLN A 88 -7.46 0.40 -24.63
N ALA A 89 -8.78 0.26 -24.55
CA ALA A 89 -9.65 -0.16 -25.66
C ALA A 89 -9.56 0.78 -26.86
N GLU A 90 -9.52 2.10 -26.64
CA GLU A 90 -9.35 3.06 -27.72
C GLU A 90 -7.95 2.99 -28.35
N ILE A 91 -6.90 2.78 -27.53
CA ILE A 91 -5.53 2.60 -28.03
C ILE A 91 -5.42 1.31 -28.86
N THR A 92 -5.99 0.20 -28.41
CA THR A 92 -5.96 -1.08 -29.13
C THR A 92 -6.71 -0.96 -30.45
N ARG A 93 -7.91 -0.35 -30.45
CA ARG A 93 -8.67 -0.08 -31.67
C ARG A 93 -7.85 0.69 -32.72
N ARG A 94 -7.15 1.75 -32.31
CA ARG A 94 -6.29 2.52 -33.24
C ARG A 94 -5.14 1.69 -33.81
N LYS A 95 -4.53 0.86 -32.97
CA LYS A 95 -3.44 -0.05 -33.37
C LYS A 95 -3.95 -1.11 -34.36
N GLU A 96 -5.10 -1.71 -34.08
CA GLU A 96 -5.75 -2.70 -34.94
C GLU A 96 -6.04 -2.13 -36.32
N VAL A 97 -6.69 -0.97 -36.40
CA VAL A 97 -6.98 -0.31 -37.68
C VAL A 97 -5.70 -0.02 -38.47
N THR A 98 -4.64 0.44 -37.80
CA THR A 98 -3.37 0.73 -38.46
C THR A 98 -2.69 -0.54 -38.96
N LEU A 99 -2.74 -1.60 -38.15
CA LEU A 99 -2.17 -2.91 -38.47
C LEU A 99 -2.93 -3.58 -39.62
N GLU A 100 -4.25 -3.48 -39.66
CA GLU A 100 -5.09 -3.93 -40.78
C GLU A 100 -4.77 -3.19 -42.08
N ARG A 101 -4.65 -1.86 -42.03
CA ARG A 101 -4.24 -1.05 -43.19
C ARG A 101 -2.89 -1.46 -43.72
N ARG A 102 -1.93 -1.71 -42.82
CA ARG A 102 -0.59 -2.16 -43.18
C ARG A 102 -0.62 -3.54 -43.83
N LYS A 103 -1.35 -4.50 -43.25
CA LYS A 103 -1.50 -5.84 -43.81
C LYS A 103 -2.14 -5.82 -45.20
N ALA A 104 -3.22 -5.06 -45.38
CA ALA A 104 -3.88 -4.92 -46.67
C ALA A 104 -2.95 -4.32 -47.75
N ALA A 105 -2.13 -3.34 -47.38
CA ALA A 105 -1.14 -2.77 -48.30
C ALA A 105 -0.02 -3.75 -48.65
N GLU A 106 0.47 -4.51 -47.67
CA GLU A 106 1.50 -5.55 -47.87
C GLU A 106 0.99 -6.69 -48.77
N GLU A 107 -0.25 -7.16 -48.56
CA GLU A 107 -0.88 -8.18 -49.40
C GLU A 107 -1.07 -7.68 -50.84
N ARG A 108 -1.57 -6.46 -51.01
CA ARG A 108 -1.70 -5.84 -52.33
C ARG A 108 -0.33 -5.76 -53.04
N LYS A 109 0.70 -5.29 -52.34
CA LYS A 109 2.06 -5.18 -52.89
C LYS A 109 2.59 -6.55 -53.31
N ARG A 110 2.40 -7.58 -52.49
CA ARG A 110 2.81 -8.96 -52.81
C ARG A 110 2.13 -9.46 -54.08
N LEU A 111 0.82 -9.27 -54.22
CA LEU A 111 0.08 -9.68 -55.42
C LEU A 111 0.53 -8.91 -56.67
N GLU A 112 0.82 -7.62 -56.54
CA GLU A 112 1.37 -6.81 -57.63
C GLU A 112 2.75 -7.30 -58.06
N GLU A 113 3.64 -7.63 -57.12
CA GLU A 113 4.97 -8.20 -57.40
C GLU A 113 4.88 -9.57 -58.08
N GLU A 114 4.00 -10.45 -57.60
CA GLU A 114 3.77 -11.77 -58.21
C GLU A 114 3.20 -11.64 -59.63
N LYS A 115 2.24 -10.73 -59.84
CA LYS A 115 1.68 -10.42 -61.17
C LYS A 115 2.76 -9.84 -62.09
N ALA A 116 3.60 -8.92 -61.60
CA ALA A 116 4.70 -8.35 -62.36
C ALA A 116 5.73 -9.42 -62.76
N LYS A 117 6.08 -10.33 -61.84
CA LYS A 117 6.98 -11.46 -62.12
C LYS A 117 6.43 -12.39 -63.20
N MET A 118 5.14 -12.71 -63.15
CA MET A 118 4.48 -13.54 -64.16
C MET A 118 4.36 -12.82 -65.51
N GLY A 119 4.03 -11.53 -65.50
CA GLY A 119 4.04 -10.67 -66.68
C GLY A 119 5.42 -10.62 -67.35
N ALA A 120 6.49 -10.40 -66.57
CA ALA A 120 7.86 -10.40 -67.06
C ALA A 120 8.27 -11.75 -67.66
N LYS A 121 7.92 -12.88 -67.02
CA LYS A 121 8.15 -14.22 -67.56
C LYS A 121 7.42 -14.45 -68.88
N LYS A 122 6.16 -14.02 -68.99
CA LYS A 122 5.38 -14.12 -70.23
C LYS A 122 5.97 -13.27 -71.34
N ALA A 123 6.35 -12.03 -71.05
CA ALA A 123 7.02 -11.14 -71.99
C ALA A 123 8.37 -11.72 -72.46
N ALA A 124 9.16 -12.31 -71.56
CA ALA A 124 10.40 -13.00 -71.92
C ALA A 124 10.14 -14.20 -72.83
N ARG A 125 9.09 -15.00 -72.58
CA ARG A 125 8.71 -16.13 -73.44
C ARG A 125 8.33 -15.65 -74.85
N LEU A 126 7.54 -14.59 -74.96
CA LEU A 126 7.19 -14.01 -76.27
C LEU A 126 8.41 -13.46 -77.02
N ARG A 127 9.33 -12.78 -76.31
CA ARG A 127 10.61 -12.32 -76.91
C ARG A 127 11.44 -13.48 -77.46
N ARG A 128 11.52 -14.61 -76.73
CA ARG A 128 12.20 -15.83 -77.21
C ARG A 128 11.50 -16.43 -78.44
N LYS A 129 10.16 -16.53 -78.42
CA LYS A 129 9.38 -17.06 -79.55
C LYS A 129 9.54 -16.20 -80.81
N ALA A 130 9.62 -14.88 -80.66
CA ALA A 130 9.86 -13.95 -81.75
C ALA A 130 11.31 -13.97 -82.29
N GLY A 131 12.20 -14.78 -81.72
CA GLY A 131 13.60 -14.91 -82.19
C GLY A 131 14.41 -13.61 -82.10
N ARG A 132 13.94 -12.60 -81.37
CA ARG A 132 14.55 -11.27 -81.33
C ARG A 132 15.84 -11.33 -80.50
N THR A 133 16.97 -11.46 -81.18
CA THR A 133 18.29 -11.50 -80.55
C THR A 133 18.72 -10.08 -80.15
N LYS A 134 19.54 -9.97 -79.10
CA LYS A 134 19.99 -8.68 -78.54
C LYS A 134 20.87 -7.85 -79.51
N LYS A 135 21.25 -8.42 -80.67
CA LYS A 135 22.28 -7.92 -81.59
C LYS A 135 21.75 -7.41 -82.94
N ILE A 136 20.46 -7.52 -83.23
CA ILE A 136 19.92 -7.09 -84.53
C ILE A 136 19.23 -5.72 -84.36
N ASN A 137 19.96 -4.66 -84.72
CA ASN A 137 19.37 -3.39 -85.14
C ASN A 137 18.88 -3.58 -86.58
N HIS A 138 17.57 -3.49 -86.78
CA HIS A 138 16.97 -3.15 -88.07
C HIS A 138 16.70 -1.66 -88.09
#